data_AF-A0A7W1HLL3-F1
#
_entry.id   AF-A0A7W1HLL3-F1
#
_cell.length_a   1.000
_cell.length_b   1.000
_cell.length_c   1.000
_cell.angle_alpha   90.00
_cell.angle_beta   90.00
_cell.angle_gamma   90.00
#
_symmetry.space_group_name_H-M   'P 1'
#
loop_
_entity.id
_entity.type
_entity.pdbx_description
1 polymer ?
#
loop_
_entity_poly.entity_id
_entity_poly.type
_entity_poly.pdbx_seq_one_letter_code
_entity_poly.pdbx_strand_id
1 'polypeptide(L)'
;MKLHELKSVLRQHPNSRPRFILPDGDAIPAHFHITEVGHVAKRFIDCGGTLHDTKDTCLLQTYVADDVDHRLDAETFAKILDLGKAVLPGEDLDVEVEYDCCVTAQYQVADAHVAGPNLDLQLGEKHTDCLAKEKCGIDSGCATSGCC
;
A
#
# COMPACT_ATOMS: atom_id res chain seq x y z
N MET A 1 2.04 0.25 -7.88
CA MET A 1 2.66 1.52 -8.32
C MET A 1 3.98 1.76 -7.60
N LYS A 2 4.99 2.26 -8.32
CA LYS A 2 6.29 2.68 -7.78
C LYS A 2 6.25 4.09 -7.19
N LEU A 3 7.15 4.38 -6.27
CA LEU A 3 7.22 5.69 -5.60
C LEU A 3 7.45 6.85 -6.58
N HIS A 4 8.37 6.70 -7.54
CA HIS A 4 8.61 7.74 -8.54
C HIS A 4 7.39 8.01 -9.43
N GLU A 5 6.61 6.97 -9.75
CA GLU A 5 5.35 7.09 -10.51
C GLU A 5 4.31 7.85 -9.69
N LEU A 6 4.12 7.48 -8.42
CA LEU A 6 3.19 8.16 -7.51
C LEU A 6 3.52 9.64 -7.37
N LYS A 7 4.80 9.96 -7.13
CA LYS A 7 5.29 11.36 -7.06
C LYS A 7 5.00 12.11 -8.36
N SER A 8 5.17 11.46 -9.51
CA SER A 8 4.89 12.07 -10.82
C SER A 8 3.41 12.41 -10.96
N VAL A 9 2.51 11.47 -10.66
CA VAL A 9 1.06 11.70 -10.75
C VAL A 9 0.60 12.80 -9.80
N LEU A 10 1.07 12.81 -8.56
CA LEU A 10 0.75 13.85 -7.57
C LEU A 10 1.17 15.24 -8.06
N ARG A 11 2.38 15.36 -8.61
CA ARG A 11 2.91 16.63 -9.15
C ARG A 11 2.19 17.10 -10.40
N GLN A 12 1.62 16.19 -11.19
CA GLN A 12 0.82 16.53 -12.37
C GLN A 12 -0.57 17.07 -12.00
N HIS A 13 -1.07 16.73 -10.81
CA HIS A 13 -2.40 17.12 -10.33
C HIS A 13 -2.37 17.82 -8.97
N PRO A 14 -1.60 18.93 -8.79
CA PRO A 14 -1.28 19.49 -7.48
C PRO A 14 -2.50 19.93 -6.66
N ASN A 15 -3.58 20.38 -7.33
CA ASN A 15 -4.82 20.83 -6.69
C ASN A 15 -5.85 19.72 -6.47
N SER A 16 -5.53 18.47 -6.86
CA SER A 16 -6.42 17.34 -6.64
C SER A 16 -6.41 16.90 -5.18
N ARG A 17 -7.48 16.22 -4.78
CA ARG A 17 -7.65 15.65 -3.44
C ARG A 17 -7.38 14.15 -3.49
N PRO A 18 -6.24 13.66 -2.98
CA PRO A 18 -5.97 12.23 -2.92
C PRO A 18 -7.05 11.51 -2.11
N ARG A 19 -7.48 10.34 -2.59
CA ARG A 19 -8.36 9.42 -1.87
C ARG A 19 -7.81 8.02 -1.99
N PHE A 20 -7.64 7.34 -0.88
CA PHE A 20 -7.30 5.92 -0.90
C PHE A 20 -8.59 5.11 -0.97
N ILE A 21 -8.74 4.30 -2.02
CA ILE A 21 -9.90 3.46 -2.27
C ILE A 21 -9.52 2.03 -1.90
N LEU A 22 -10.20 1.46 -0.91
CA LEU A 22 -10.00 0.11 -0.39
C LEU A 22 -10.45 -0.95 -1.41
N PRO A 23 -9.99 -2.21 -1.27
CA PRO A 23 -10.35 -3.29 -2.19
C PRO A 23 -11.86 -3.59 -2.30
N ASP A 24 -12.62 -3.30 -1.25
CA ASP A 24 -14.09 -3.43 -1.22
C ASP A 24 -14.83 -2.24 -1.85
N GLY A 25 -14.10 -1.20 -2.27
CA GLY A 25 -14.62 0.01 -2.89
C GLY A 25 -14.89 1.17 -1.92
N ASP A 26 -14.78 0.95 -0.61
CA ASP A 26 -14.88 2.03 0.38
C ASP A 26 -13.63 2.93 0.32
N ALA A 27 -13.72 4.14 0.86
CA ALA A 27 -12.58 5.06 0.89
C ALA A 27 -12.10 5.27 2.32
N ILE A 28 -10.78 5.37 2.51
CA ILE A 28 -10.22 5.93 3.75
C ILE A 28 -10.80 7.34 3.93
N PRO A 29 -11.29 7.72 5.13
CA PRO A 29 -11.88 9.03 5.38
C PRO A 29 -11.01 10.18 4.87
N ALA A 30 -11.62 11.16 4.19
CA ALA A 30 -10.89 12.23 3.49
C ALA A 30 -10.07 13.18 4.39
N HIS A 31 -10.23 13.08 5.71
CA HIS A 31 -9.44 13.79 6.72
C HIS A 31 -8.31 12.93 7.30
N PHE A 32 -7.83 11.95 6.52
CA PHE A 32 -6.62 11.22 6.89
C PHE A 32 -5.40 12.13 6.86
N HIS A 33 -4.43 11.76 7.69
CA HIS A 33 -3.10 12.32 7.74
C HIS A 33 -2.11 11.25 7.28
N ILE A 34 -1.02 11.67 6.63
CA ILE A 34 0.16 10.81 6.46
C ILE A 34 1.13 11.20 7.56
N THR A 35 1.30 10.29 8.52
CA THR A 35 2.09 10.56 9.72
C THR A 35 3.54 10.12 9.56
N GLU A 36 3.78 9.06 8.78
CA GLU A 36 5.11 8.51 8.57
C GLU A 36 5.34 8.05 7.12
N VAL A 37 6.58 8.19 6.67
CA VAL A 37 7.11 7.57 5.45
C VAL A 37 8.24 6.63 5.88
N GLY A 38 8.06 5.33 5.69
CA GLY A 38 8.96 4.29 6.17
C GLY A 38 9.63 3.50 5.04
N HIS A 39 10.87 3.08 5.28
CA HIS A 39 11.52 2.03 4.49
C HIS A 39 11.26 0.68 5.16
N VAL A 40 10.68 -0.26 4.40
CA VAL A 40 10.39 -1.59 4.90
C VAL A 40 11.20 -2.61 4.11
N ALA A 41 12.15 -3.25 4.78
CA ALA A 41 12.95 -4.36 4.26
C ALA A 41 12.61 -5.61 5.07
N LYS A 42 12.00 -6.62 4.42
CA LYS A 42 11.59 -7.86 5.08
C LYS A 42 12.44 -9.03 4.58
N ARG A 43 12.81 -9.90 5.51
CA ARG A 43 13.54 -11.15 5.25
C ARG A 43 12.80 -12.25 5.99
N PHE A 44 12.41 -13.28 5.27
CA PHE A 44 11.56 -14.34 5.79
C PHE A 44 12.31 -15.67 5.82
N ILE A 45 11.85 -16.54 6.71
CA ILE A 45 12.14 -17.96 6.68
C ILE A 45 10.80 -18.69 6.61
N ASP A 46 10.66 -19.62 5.67
CA ASP A 46 9.43 -20.42 5.57
C ASP A 46 9.41 -21.58 6.58
N CYS A 47 8.26 -22.25 6.73
CA CYS A 47 8.14 -23.41 7.61
C CYS A 47 9.07 -24.58 7.25
N GLY A 48 9.61 -24.57 6.02
CA GLY A 48 10.57 -25.54 5.51
C GLY A 48 12.04 -25.16 5.73
N GLY A 49 12.33 -24.01 6.33
CA GLY A 49 13.67 -23.51 6.61
C GLY A 49 14.34 -22.74 5.47
N THR A 50 13.63 -22.43 4.38
CA THR A 50 14.19 -21.66 3.25
C THR A 50 14.12 -20.17 3.54
N LEU A 51 15.23 -19.46 3.30
CA LEU A 51 15.27 -18.00 3.42
C LEU A 51 14.72 -17.34 2.15
N HIS A 52 13.91 -16.29 2.34
CA HIS A 52 13.32 -15.48 1.26
C HIS A 52 13.56 -14.01 1.55
N ASP A 53 14.33 -13.34 0.69
CA ASP A 53 14.41 -11.88 0.68
C ASP A 53 13.22 -11.34 -0.14
N THR A 54 12.45 -10.41 0.44
CA THR A 54 11.40 -9.71 -0.31
C THR A 54 11.91 -8.40 -0.89
N LYS A 55 11.21 -7.89 -1.91
CA LYS A 55 11.44 -6.53 -2.39
C LYS A 55 11.13 -5.53 -1.29
N ASP A 56 12.03 -4.58 -1.11
CA ASP A 56 11.84 -3.45 -0.21
C ASP A 56 10.66 -2.58 -0.68
N THR A 57 9.97 -1.97 0.28
CA THR A 57 8.81 -1.11 -0.01
C THR A 57 8.91 0.23 0.72
N CYS A 58 8.19 1.22 0.18
CA CYS A 58 7.92 2.49 0.82
C CYS A 58 6.56 2.37 1.53
N LEU A 59 6.52 2.43 2.86
CA LEU A 59 5.30 2.34 3.64
C LEU A 59 4.84 3.73 4.07
N LEU A 60 3.57 4.04 3.83
CA LEU A 60 2.93 5.27 4.29
C LEU A 60 1.99 4.93 5.45
N GLN A 61 2.26 5.47 6.64
CA GLN A 61 1.33 5.34 7.76
C GLN A 61 0.23 6.39 7.64
N THR A 62 -1.02 5.95 7.57
CA THR A 62 -2.18 6.84 7.63
C THR A 62 -2.76 6.90 9.04
N TYR A 63 -3.32 8.06 9.39
CA TYR A 63 -4.02 8.25 10.66
C TYR A 63 -5.26 9.11 10.42
N VAL A 64 -6.41 8.67 10.93
CA VAL A 64 -7.67 9.42 10.84
C VAL A 64 -7.93 10.04 12.20
N ALA A 65 -7.82 11.36 12.30
CA ALA A 65 -8.06 12.11 13.53
C ALA A 65 -9.47 12.72 13.55
N ASP A 66 -9.85 13.37 14.65
CA ASP A 66 -11.18 14.00 14.76
C ASP A 66 -11.29 15.36 14.03
N ASP A 67 -10.24 15.81 13.34
CA ASP A 67 -10.20 17.09 12.61
C ASP A 67 -10.79 16.99 11.21
N VAL A 68 -12.10 16.78 11.14
CA VAL A 68 -12.85 16.47 9.89
C VAL A 68 -12.74 17.51 8.76
N ASP A 69 -12.19 18.69 9.02
CA ASP A 69 -11.92 19.73 8.02
C ASP A 69 -10.54 19.59 7.35
N HIS A 70 -9.63 18.80 7.91
CA HIS A 70 -8.31 18.54 7.35
C HIS A 70 -8.41 17.91 5.97
N ARG A 71 -7.71 18.43 4.96
CA ARG A 71 -7.61 17.85 3.62
C ARG A 71 -6.17 17.91 3.16
N LEU A 72 -5.57 16.75 2.95
CA LEU A 72 -4.30 16.65 2.26
C LEU A 72 -4.55 16.89 0.76
N ASP A 73 -3.82 17.82 0.16
CA ASP A 73 -3.78 17.99 -1.30
C ASP A 73 -2.59 17.22 -1.91
N ALA A 74 -2.63 17.01 -3.22
CA ALA A 74 -1.61 16.23 -3.93
C ALA A 74 -0.23 16.89 -3.90
N GLU A 75 -0.16 18.23 -3.91
CA GLU A 75 1.11 18.96 -3.82
C GLU A 75 1.79 18.71 -2.46
N THR A 76 1.04 18.81 -1.38
CA THR A 76 1.53 18.56 -0.02
C THR A 76 1.90 17.09 0.16
N PHE A 77 1.10 16.17 -0.40
CA PHE A 77 1.44 14.75 -0.39
C PHE A 77 2.78 14.49 -1.12
N ALA A 78 3.00 15.06 -2.31
CA ALA A 78 4.28 14.93 -3.00
C ALA A 78 5.46 15.45 -2.16
N LYS A 79 5.28 16.57 -1.44
CA LYS A 79 6.29 17.12 -0.51
C LYS A 79 6.59 16.16 0.64
N ILE A 80 5.57 15.51 1.22
CA ILE A 80 5.74 14.49 2.27
C ILE A 80 6.58 13.32 1.72
N LEU A 81 6.29 12.83 0.52
CA LEU A 81 7.07 11.76 -0.12
C LEU A 81 8.52 12.19 -0.42
N ASP A 82 8.79 13.47 -0.63
CA ASP A 82 10.15 14.00 -0.79
C ASP A 82 10.94 14.02 0.52
N LEU A 83 10.28 14.19 1.67
CA LEU A 83 10.94 14.03 2.98
C LEU A 83 11.43 12.60 3.19
N GLY A 84 10.73 11.60 2.62
CA GLY A 84 11.09 10.19 2.67
C GLY A 84 12.49 9.85 2.14
N LYS A 85 13.11 10.72 1.32
CA LYS A 85 14.49 10.51 0.83
C LYS A 85 15.53 10.35 1.95
N ALA A 86 15.22 10.79 3.16
CA ALA A 86 16.09 10.66 4.33
C ALA A 86 16.19 9.21 4.83
N VAL A 87 15.20 8.36 4.53
CA VAL A 87 15.10 6.99 5.05
C VAL A 87 14.98 5.93 3.95
N LEU A 88 14.55 6.30 2.74
CA LEU A 88 14.36 5.37 1.63
C LEU A 88 15.67 5.17 0.84
N PRO A 89 16.01 3.93 0.43
CA PRO A 89 17.22 3.65 -0.36
C PRO A 89 17.13 4.13 -1.83
N GLY A 90 15.94 4.48 -2.30
CA GLY A 90 15.69 4.95 -3.66
C GLY A 90 14.19 5.15 -3.91
N GLU A 91 13.83 5.43 -5.17
CA GLU A 91 12.43 5.68 -5.58
C GLU A 91 11.82 4.57 -6.45
N ASP A 92 12.57 3.50 -6.74
CA ASP A 92 12.06 2.28 -7.37
C ASP A 92 11.55 1.28 -6.32
N LEU A 93 10.67 1.77 -5.44
CA LEU A 93 10.05 1.00 -4.36
C LEU A 93 8.55 0.92 -4.62
N ASP A 94 7.95 -0.25 -4.39
CA ASP A 94 6.50 -0.37 -4.36
C ASP A 94 5.96 0.43 -3.15
N VAL A 95 4.88 1.19 -3.37
CA VAL A 95 4.26 1.98 -2.30
C VAL A 95 3.17 1.16 -1.62
N GLU A 96 3.23 1.14 -0.30
CA GLU A 96 2.23 0.52 0.57
C GLU A 96 1.64 1.58 1.51
N VAL A 97 0.40 1.37 1.92
CA VAL A 97 -0.35 2.22 2.83
C VAL A 97 -0.77 1.37 4.01
N GLU A 98 -0.42 1.82 5.21
CA GLU A 98 -0.93 1.28 6.46
C GLU A 98 -2.16 2.08 6.91
N TYR A 99 -3.25 1.38 7.17
CA TYR A 99 -4.51 1.95 7.61
C TYR A 99 -5.06 1.18 8.81
N ASP A 100 -5.47 1.91 9.83
CA ASP A 100 -6.04 1.39 11.06
C ASP A 100 -7.54 1.73 11.13
N CYS A 101 -8.40 0.78 10.77
CA CYS A 101 -9.85 0.91 10.93
C CYS A 101 -10.36 0.15 12.15
N CYS A 102 -10.01 -1.13 12.23
CA CYS A 102 -10.31 -2.07 13.32
C CYS A 102 -9.05 -2.86 13.71
N VAL A 103 -8.23 -3.15 12.71
CA VAL A 103 -6.89 -3.70 12.82
C VAL A 103 -6.00 -2.94 11.86
N THR A 104 -4.73 -2.82 12.20
CA THR A 104 -3.72 -2.23 11.31
C THR A 104 -3.49 -3.15 10.10
N ALA A 105 -3.88 -2.69 8.92
CA ALA A 105 -3.75 -3.42 7.67
C ALA A 105 -2.82 -2.67 6.70
N GLN A 106 -2.03 -3.42 5.93
CA GLN A 106 -1.14 -2.88 4.90
C GLN A 106 -1.68 -3.22 3.51
N TYR A 107 -1.87 -2.21 2.67
CA TYR A 107 -2.35 -2.33 1.31
C TYR A 107 -1.31 -1.83 0.32
N GLN A 108 -1.20 -2.46 -0.85
CA GLN A 108 -0.36 -1.94 -1.92
C GLN A 108 -1.12 -0.86 -2.69
N VAL A 109 -0.47 0.25 -3.05
CA VAL A 109 -1.05 1.19 -4.03
C VAL A 109 -0.96 0.53 -5.41
N ALA A 110 -2.07 0.03 -5.91
CA ALA A 110 -2.14 -0.69 -7.18
C ALA A 110 -2.08 0.28 -8.37
N ASP A 111 -2.93 1.31 -8.36
CA ASP A 111 -3.11 2.25 -9.47
C ASP A 111 -3.49 3.66 -8.97
N ALA A 112 -3.37 4.67 -9.83
CA ALA A 112 -3.82 6.03 -9.56
C ALA A 112 -4.51 6.65 -10.79
N HIS A 113 -5.70 7.22 -10.61
CA HIS A 113 -6.40 7.93 -11.67
C HIS A 113 -7.20 9.13 -11.17
N VAL A 114 -7.40 10.10 -12.04
CA VAL A 114 -8.18 11.31 -11.72
C VAL A 114 -9.67 11.01 -11.86
N ALA A 115 -10.43 11.33 -10.82
CA ALA A 115 -11.88 11.20 -10.75
C ALA A 115 -12.51 12.56 -10.36
N GLY A 116 -12.70 13.43 -11.37
CA GLY A 116 -13.17 14.80 -11.17
C GLY A 116 -12.14 15.62 -10.38
N PRO A 117 -12.47 16.18 -9.19
CA PRO A 117 -11.52 16.92 -8.36
C PRO A 117 -10.59 16.00 -7.54
N ASN A 118 -10.84 14.69 -7.54
CA ASN A 118 -10.10 13.73 -6.73
C ASN A 118 -9.02 13.02 -7.54
N LEU A 119 -7.98 12.58 -6.85
CA LEU A 119 -7.00 11.62 -7.35
C LEU A 119 -7.19 10.32 -6.58
N ASP A 120 -7.81 9.33 -7.21
CA ASP A 120 -8.13 8.06 -6.57
C ASP A 120 -6.92 7.15 -6.68
N LEU A 121 -6.43 6.71 -5.51
CA LEU A 121 -5.36 5.76 -5.31
C LEU A 121 -6.00 4.42 -4.97
N GLN A 122 -6.03 3.51 -5.93
CA GLN A 122 -6.64 2.20 -5.77
C GLN A 122 -5.72 1.30 -4.96
N LEU A 123 -6.24 0.79 -3.84
CA LEU A 123 -5.52 -0.10 -2.94
C LEU A 123 -5.78 -1.56 -3.33
N GLY A 124 -4.71 -2.33 -3.42
CA GLY A 124 -4.73 -3.77 -3.67
C GLY A 124 -4.53 -4.57 -2.39
N GLU A 125 -5.14 -5.76 -2.34
CA GLU A 125 -4.93 -6.74 -1.28
C GLU A 125 -3.54 -7.36 -1.37
N LYS A 126 -3.03 -7.77 -0.20
CA LYS A 126 -1.86 -8.65 -0.09
C LYS A 126 -2.33 -10.00 0.44
N HIS A 127 -1.86 -11.07 -0.19
CA HIS A 127 -2.21 -12.42 0.23
C HIS A 127 -1.05 -13.09 0.94
N THR A 128 -1.34 -13.76 2.05
CA THR A 128 -0.41 -14.66 2.73
C THR A 128 -0.45 -16.03 2.07
N ASP A 129 0.70 -16.70 1.97
CA ASP A 129 0.76 -18.09 1.50
C ASP A 129 1.81 -18.89 2.29
N CYS A 130 1.60 -20.19 2.40
CA CYS A 130 2.64 -21.11 2.86
C CYS A 130 3.53 -21.47 1.67
N LEU A 131 4.79 -21.02 1.68
CA LEU A 131 5.73 -21.30 0.59
C LEU A 131 6.33 -22.71 0.64
N ALA A 132 6.12 -23.47 1.73
CA ALA A 132 6.61 -24.83 1.92
C ALA A 132 5.45 -25.83 2.11
N LYS A 133 4.45 -25.77 1.22
CA LYS A 133 3.18 -26.54 1.29
C LYS A 133 3.41 -28.03 1.54
N GLU A 134 4.26 -28.66 0.75
CA GLU A 134 4.57 -30.09 0.88
C GLU A 134 5.16 -30.46 2.24
N LYS A 135 6.15 -29.69 2.73
CA LYS A 135 6.78 -29.92 4.04
C LYS A 135 5.81 -29.70 5.20
N CYS A 136 4.82 -28.82 5.00
CA CYS A 136 3.79 -28.53 5.97
C CYS A 136 2.54 -29.45 5.82
N GLY A 137 2.60 -30.49 4.96
CA GLY A 137 1.50 -31.45 4.78
C GLY A 137 0.24 -30.85 4.15
N ILE A 138 0.38 -29.70 3.50
CA ILE A 138 -0.69 -29.03 2.76
C ILE A 138 -0.67 -29.62 1.37
N ASP A 139 -1.65 -30.47 1.07
CA ASP A 139 -1.80 -31.02 -0.28
C ASP A 139 -1.94 -29.87 -1.29
N SER A 140 -1.16 -29.93 -2.37
CA SER A 140 -1.33 -29.13 -3.60
C SER A 140 -2.60 -29.54 -4.35
N GLY A 141 -3.67 -29.83 -3.60
CA GLY A 141 -4.93 -30.37 -4.06
C GLY A 141 -5.68 -29.31 -4.86
N CYS A 142 -5.71 -29.53 -6.17
CA CYS A 142 -6.74 -29.04 -7.07
C CYS A 142 -8.08 -28.93 -6.32
N ALA A 143 -8.67 -27.74 -6.28
CA ALA A 143 -10.08 -27.58 -5.98
C ALA A 143 -10.87 -28.30 -7.10
N THR A 144 -11.10 -29.60 -6.89
CA THR A 144 -12.19 -30.45 -7.41
C THR A 144 -12.86 -29.92 -8.68
N SER A 145 -12.55 -30.44 -9.88
CA SER A 145 -13.25 -31.61 -10.44
C SER A 145 -14.66 -31.84 -9.87
N GLY A 146 -15.62 -31.04 -10.31
CA GLY A 146 -17.02 -31.44 -10.39
C GLY A 146 -17.26 -32.20 -11.70
N CYS A 147 -16.92 -33.49 -11.71
CA CYS A 147 -17.58 -34.46 -12.57
C CYS A 147 -18.87 -34.91 -11.84
N CYS A 148 -20.01 -34.41 -12.31
CA CYS A 148 -21.32 -35.04 -12.42
C CYS A 148 -22.29 -34.01 -13.02
#